data_AF-A0A9D8LH61-F1
#
_entry.id   AF-A0A9D8LH61-F1
#
_cell.length_a   1.000
_cell.length_b   1.000
_cell.length_c   1.000
_cell.angle_alpha   90.00
_cell.angle_beta   90.00
_cell.angle_gamma   90.00
#
_symmetry.space_group_name_H-M   'P 1'
#
loop_
_entity.id
_entity.type
_entity.pdbx_description
1 polymer ?
#
loop_
_entity_poly.entity_id
_entity_poly.type
_entity_poly.pdbx_seq_one_letter_code
_entity_poly.pdbx_strand_id
1 'polypeptide(L)' 'TSLAFILGVLPLTISVGAGAEMRQVLGIAVFSGMIGVTLFGLLFTPVFYVVVRWLASLAPQKKKKPATEATAPQPH' A
#
# COMPACT_ATOMS: atom_id res chain seq x y z
N THR A 1 -0.16 8.58 -11.87
CA THR A 1 1.23 8.04 -11.95
C THR A 1 1.35 6.85 -12.90
N SER A 2 0.36 5.95 -12.99
CA SER A 2 0.43 4.70 -13.77
C SER A 2 0.65 4.86 -15.28
N LEU A 3 0.16 5.93 -15.92
CA LEU A 3 0.36 6.17 -17.36
C LEU A 3 1.84 6.42 -17.72
N ALA A 4 2.56 7.16 -16.88
CA ALA A 4 4.00 7.43 -17.06
C ALA A 4 4.85 6.16 -16.90
N PHE A 5 4.40 5.23 -16.05
CA PHE A 5 5.05 3.94 -15.88
C PHE A 5 4.85 3.03 -17.09
N ILE A 6 3.62 2.95 -17.62
CA ILE A 6 3.30 2.13 -18.80
C ILE A 6 4.09 2.61 -20.03
N LEU A 7 4.21 3.94 -20.23
CA LEU A 7 5.01 4.51 -21.31
C LEU A 7 6.53 4.26 -21.14
N GLY A 8 7.02 4.14 -19.91
CA GLY A 8 8.43 3.84 -19.64
C GLY A 8 8.85 2.39 -19.91
N VAL A 9 7.92 1.43 -19.79
CA VAL A 9 8.22 -0.01 -20.00
C VAL A 9 7.97 -0.45 -21.45
N LEU A 10 7.12 0.27 -22.20
CA LEU A 10 6.82 0.01 -23.61
C LEU A 10 8.05 -0.07 -24.55
N PRO A 11 9.06 0.81 -24.46
CA PRO A 11 10.25 0.70 -25.33
C PRO A 11 11.17 -0.48 -24.96
N LEU A 12 11.11 -1.00 -23.72
CA LEU A 12 11.89 -2.16 -23.29
C LEU A 12 11.32 -3.46 -23.87
N THR A 13 9.99 -3.61 -23.92
CA THR A 13 9.32 -4.81 -24.45
C THR A 13 9.41 -4.95 -25.97
N ILE A 14 9.66 -3.86 -26.70
CA ILE A 14 9.74 -3.86 -28.18
C ILE A 14 11.20 -3.87 -28.67
N SER A 15 12.19 -3.97 -27.77
CA SER A 15 13.61 -3.94 -28.18
C SER A 15 14.08 -5.27 -28.77
N VAL A 16 14.33 -5.30 -30.09
CA VAL A 16 14.90 -6.45 -30.82
C VAL A 16 16.34 -6.12 -31.23
N GLY A 17 17.33 -6.86 -30.71
CA GLY A 17 18.78 -6.62 -30.93
C GLY A 17 19.70 -7.42 -29.99
N ALA A 18 21.02 -7.31 -30.13
CA ALA A 18 21.97 -8.04 -29.27
C ALA A 18 21.81 -7.67 -27.78
N GLY A 19 21.58 -8.66 -26.91
CA GLY A 19 21.22 -8.48 -25.50
C GLY A 19 19.71 -8.27 -25.24
N ALA A 20 18.85 -8.41 -26.26
CA ALA A 20 17.40 -8.30 -26.13
C ALA A 20 16.79 -9.32 -25.17
N GLU A 21 17.35 -10.54 -25.08
CA GLU A 21 16.85 -11.55 -24.15
C GLU A 21 16.87 -11.04 -22.70
N MET A 22 17.96 -10.37 -22.31
CA MET A 22 18.14 -9.83 -20.97
C MET A 22 17.23 -8.62 -20.69
N ARG A 23 16.98 -7.79 -21.70
CA ARG A 23 16.06 -6.63 -21.62
C ARG A 23 14.60 -7.04 -21.60
N GLN A 24 14.26 -8.10 -22.34
CA GLN A 24 12.92 -8.66 -22.40
C GLN A 24 12.57 -9.37 -21.09
N VAL A 25 13.51 -10.13 -20.49
CA VAL A 25 13.33 -10.70 -19.15
C VAL A 25 13.08 -9.62 -18.11
N LEU A 26 13.89 -8.55 -18.11
CA LEU A 26 13.71 -7.44 -17.17
C LEU A 26 12.38 -6.69 -17.43
N GLY A 27 12.02 -6.48 -18.69
CA GLY A 27 10.76 -5.85 -19.08
C GLY A 27 9.54 -6.66 -18.63
N ILE A 28 9.53 -7.98 -18.84
CA ILE A 28 8.46 -8.87 -18.40
C ILE A 28 8.37 -8.92 -16.87
N ALA A 29 9.50 -9.00 -16.17
CA ALA A 29 9.55 -9.02 -14.71
C ALA A 29 8.94 -7.74 -14.12
N VAL A 30 9.32 -6.58 -14.64
CA VAL A 30 8.82 -5.28 -14.17
C VAL A 30 7.35 -5.06 -14.56
N PHE A 31 6.95 -5.42 -15.78
CA PHE A 31 5.57 -5.30 -16.25
C PHE A 31 4.61 -6.16 -15.43
N SER A 32 4.94 -7.45 -15.27
CA SER A 32 4.16 -8.37 -14.45
C SER A 32 4.17 -7.97 -12.98
N GLY A 33 5.30 -7.51 -12.45
CA GLY A 33 5.41 -6.97 -11.10
C GLY A 33 4.51 -5.76 -10.86
N MET A 34 4.31 -4.92 -11.87
CA MET A 34 3.46 -3.72 -11.74
C MET A 34 1.98 -4.01 -11.89
N ILE A 35 1.60 -4.97 -12.73
CA ILE A 35 0.23 -5.50 -12.73
C ILE A 35 -0.05 -6.17 -11.38
N GLY A 36 0.89 -7.01 -10.92
CA GLY A 36 0.82 -7.68 -9.62
C GLY A 36 0.67 -6.69 -8.48
N VAL A 37 1.56 -5.72 -8.33
CA VAL A 37 1.52 -4.75 -7.22
C VAL A 37 0.27 -3.86 -7.26
N THR A 38 -0.25 -3.56 -8.45
CA THR A 38 -1.47 -2.75 -8.58
C THR A 38 -2.68 -3.57 -8.12
N LEU A 39 -2.85 -4.79 -8.63
CA LEU A 39 -3.98 -5.64 -8.27
C LEU A 39 -3.88 -6.12 -6.82
N PHE A 40 -2.75 -6.73 -6.45
CA PHE A 40 -2.52 -7.20 -5.10
C PHE A 40 -2.47 -6.05 -4.11
N GLY A 41 -1.82 -4.93 -4.41
CA GLY A 41 -1.75 -3.79 -3.50
C GLY A 41 -3.13 -3.19 -3.22
N LEU A 42 -3.98 -3.04 -4.25
CA LEU A 42 -5.35 -2.56 -4.07
C LEU A 42 -6.22 -3.50 -3.25
N LEU A 43 -6.00 -4.82 -3.35
CA LEU A 43 -6.73 -5.82 -2.55
C LEU A 43 -6.15 -5.99 -1.14
N PHE A 44 -4.84 -6.02 -1.00
CA PHE A 44 -4.15 -6.22 0.28
C PHE A 44 -4.25 -5.00 1.17
N THR A 45 -4.23 -3.77 0.64
CA THR A 45 -4.32 -2.55 1.45
C THR A 45 -5.56 -2.53 2.38
N PRO A 46 -6.80 -2.74 1.88
CA PRO A 46 -7.98 -2.75 2.75
C PRO A 46 -7.99 -3.97 3.68
N VAL A 47 -7.56 -5.15 3.20
CA VAL A 47 -7.49 -6.37 4.03
C VAL A 47 -6.53 -6.15 5.20
N PHE A 48 -5.33 -5.66 4.92
CA PHE A 48 -4.31 -5.39 5.92
C PHE A 48 -4.78 -4.33 6.93
N TYR A 49 -5.46 -3.28 6.47
CA TYR A 49 -6.09 -2.29 7.35
C TYR A 49 -7.10 -2.94 8.32
N VAL A 50 -7.99 -3.80 7.81
CA VAL A 50 -8.99 -4.49 8.64
C VAL A 50 -8.33 -5.44 9.63
N VAL A 51 -7.31 -6.21 9.21
CA VAL A 51 -6.56 -7.12 10.08
C VAL A 51 -5.87 -6.37 11.20
N VAL A 52 -5.16 -5.26 10.89
CA VAL A 52 -4.50 -4.43 11.91
C VAL A 52 -5.53 -3.80 12.84
N ARG A 53 -6.65 -3.29 12.32
CA ARG A 53 -7.73 -2.74 13.14
C ARG A 53 -8.35 -3.79 14.05
N TRP A 54 -8.55 -5.01 13.55
CA TRP A 54 -9.04 -6.13 14.34
C TRP A 54 -8.05 -6.48 15.45
N LEU A 55 -6.77 -6.68 15.14
CA LEU A 55 -5.72 -6.93 16.14
C LEU A 55 -5.63 -5.80 17.18
N ALA A 56 -5.74 -4.54 16.76
CA ALA A 56 -5.74 -3.38 17.67
C ALA A 56 -7.00 -3.31 18.54
N SER A 57 -8.14 -3.83 18.07
CA SER A 57 -9.36 -3.94 18.87
C SER A 57 -9.30 -5.07 19.90
N LEU A 58 -8.52 -6.13 19.60
CA LEU A 58 -8.22 -7.21 20.53
C LEU A 58 -7.16 -6.80 21.55
N ALA A 59 -6.35 -5.77 21.25
CA ALA A 59 -5.41 -5.22 22.21
C ALA A 59 -6.20 -4.60 23.39
N PRO A 60 -5.89 -4.98 24.65
CA PRO A 60 -6.58 -4.44 25.80
C PRO A 60 -6.39 -2.92 25.83
N GLN A 61 -7.49 -2.21 25.57
CA GLN A 61 -7.59 -0.77 25.71
C GLN A 61 -7.20 -0.42 27.15
N LYS A 62 -5.95 0.02 27.36
CA LYS A 62 -5.60 0.75 28.58
C LYS A 62 -6.47 1.99 28.58
N LYS A 63 -7.64 1.88 29.22
CA LYS A 63 -8.60 2.96 29.43
C LYS A 63 -7.82 4.17 29.87
N LYS A 64 -7.66 5.14 28.97
CA LYS A 64 -7.18 6.46 29.33
C LYS A 64 -8.31 7.04 30.18
N LYS A 65 -8.14 6.96 31.49
CA LYS A 65 -9.05 7.49 32.50
C LYS A 65 -9.38 8.93 32.08
N PRO A 66 -10.66 9.27 31.81
CA PRO A 66 -11.03 10.63 31.47
C PRO A 66 -10.68 11.49 32.68
N ALA A 67 -9.70 12.38 32.53
CA ALA A 67 -9.45 13.46 33.47
C ALA A 67 -10.52 14.56 33.24
N THR A 68 -11.79 14.19 33.39
CA THR A 68 -12.95 15.08 33.28
C THR A 68 -13.65 15.15 34.63
N GLU A 69 -12.87 15.37 35.70
CA GLU A 69 -13.39 15.58 37.05
C GLU A 69 -12.58 16.66 37.79
N ALA A 70 -12.11 17.69 37.08
CA ALA A 70 -11.39 18.82 37.68
C ALA A 70 -11.86 20.20 37.15
N THR A 71 -13.08 20.31 36.65
CA THR A 71 -13.71 21.62 36.42
C THR A 71 -15.22 21.49 36.53
N ALA A 72 -15.71 21.32 37.77
CA ALA A 72 -17.07 21.72 38.08
C ALA A 72 -17.11 23.26 38.12
N PRO A 73 -18.10 23.92 37.49
CA PRO A 73 -18.33 25.33 37.73
C PRO A 73 -18.88 25.46 39.16
N GLN A 74 -18.19 26.19 40.03
CA GLN A 74 -18.80 26.71 41.25
C GLN A 74 -19.51 28.03 40.88
N PRO A 75 -20.85 28.07 40.84
CA PRO A 75 -21.57 29.32 41.07
C PRO A 75 -21.62 29.58 42.59
N HIS A 76 -21.82 30.86 42.93
CA HIS A 76 -21.94 31.50 44.26
C HIS A 76 -20.67 31.69 45.10
#